data_AF-A0A9Q9EPF5-F1
#
_entry.id   AF-A0A9Q9EPF5-F1
#
_cell.length_a   1.000
_cell.length_b   1.000
_cell.length_c   1.000
_cell.angle_alpha   90.00
_cell.angle_beta   90.00
_cell.angle_gamma   90.00
#
_symmetry.space_group_name_H-M   'P 1'
#
loop_
_entity.id
_entity.type
_entity.pdbx_description
1 polymer ?
#
loop_
_entity_poly.entity_id
_entity_poly.type
_entity_poly.pdbx_seq_one_letter_code
_entity_poly.pdbx_strand_id
1 'polypeptide(L)'
;MPKRKTRSSTKAAERDEDEQPDHKQGSPKNEASQETPETTSQDKEAVHHYTIPSHNNKLITCDRRSPQNHYSSPPALIFTHGAGGGISAPSTSDLAAGFASLASIVCYQGSMNLTNRIKYFHTVLEHATGDEAPGAIALGGRSMGARAAVLTALEQHDGDSDPSSKAKALVLVSYPLLAGGTTREPERREKILTDLIANVDVLFIAGAADSYCPLDMLEEVRGNMAARSWLCIVEGADHGMGMKPKKAEVAMRRKTGEVAAKWLAERDEGKRSSVIRCDEAAEIMFEGWIEEETSEPKEKKQKT
;
A
#
# COMPACT_ATOMS: atom_id res chain seq x y z
N MET A 1 -9.49 -62.29 -41.40
CA MET A 1 -10.28 -61.63 -42.48
C MET A 1 -11.71 -61.45 -41.99
N PRO A 2 -12.55 -60.59 -42.58
CA PRO A 2 -12.30 -59.52 -43.59
C PRO A 2 -11.82 -58.21 -42.94
N LYS A 3 -11.34 -57.13 -43.57
CA LYS A 3 -11.15 -56.67 -44.98
C LYS A 3 -12.36 -56.15 -45.78
N ARG A 4 -12.64 -54.83 -45.71
CA ARG A 4 -12.84 -53.81 -46.80
C ARG A 4 -13.54 -52.56 -46.22
N LYS A 5 -13.59 -51.35 -46.82
CA LYS A 5 -12.75 -50.51 -47.73
C LYS A 5 -13.68 -49.62 -48.60
N THR A 6 -13.60 -48.30 -48.41
CA THR A 6 -13.97 -47.18 -49.33
C THR A 6 -13.38 -45.91 -48.67
N ARG A 7 -12.70 -44.91 -49.27
CA ARG A 7 -12.50 -44.39 -50.65
C ARG A 7 -13.78 -43.93 -51.35
N SER A 8 -13.89 -42.74 -51.96
CA SER A 8 -13.03 -41.52 -52.04
C SER A 8 -13.84 -40.36 -52.71
N SER A 9 -13.41 -39.11 -52.90
CA SER A 9 -12.09 -38.44 -52.76
C SER A 9 -12.25 -37.02 -52.11
N THR A 10 -11.84 -35.81 -52.57
CA THR A 10 -11.11 -35.32 -53.77
C THR A 10 -10.55 -33.88 -53.58
N LYS A 11 -9.35 -33.61 -54.15
CA LYS A 11 -8.74 -32.38 -54.75
C LYS A 11 -9.22 -30.93 -54.40
N ALA A 12 -8.39 -29.86 -54.54
CA ALA A 12 -6.92 -29.66 -54.71
C ALA A 12 -6.57 -28.14 -54.78
N ALA A 13 -5.29 -27.82 -55.05
CA ALA A 13 -4.64 -26.50 -55.25
C ALA A 13 -4.44 -25.68 -53.95
N GLU A 14 -3.24 -25.44 -53.41
CA GLU A 14 -1.88 -25.12 -53.97
C GLU A 14 -1.70 -23.65 -54.38
N ARG A 15 -0.66 -23.02 -53.82
CA ARG A 15 0.12 -21.94 -54.43
C ARG A 15 1.46 -21.81 -53.67
N ASP A 16 2.56 -21.79 -54.43
CA ASP A 16 3.93 -21.78 -53.90
C ASP A 16 4.50 -20.35 -53.72
N GLU A 17 5.79 -20.32 -53.38
CA GLU A 17 6.72 -19.18 -53.23
C GLU A 17 6.87 -18.38 -54.57
N ASP A 18 7.53 -17.23 -54.70
CA ASP A 18 8.90 -16.88 -54.24
C ASP A 18 9.26 -15.38 -54.47
N GLU A 19 10.52 -15.02 -54.18
CA GLU A 19 11.35 -13.86 -54.58
C GLU A 19 11.20 -12.47 -53.93
N GLN A 20 12.38 -11.89 -53.64
CA GLN A 20 12.65 -10.47 -53.34
C GLN A 20 13.22 -9.75 -54.59
N PRO A 21 13.34 -8.42 -54.57
CA PRO A 21 14.70 -7.85 -54.70
C PRO A 21 14.98 -6.64 -53.79
N ASP A 22 16.23 -6.14 -53.82
CA ASP A 22 16.81 -5.25 -52.80
C ASP A 22 17.41 -3.92 -53.34
N HIS A 23 17.61 -2.96 -52.43
CA HIS A 23 18.52 -1.80 -52.45
C HIS A 23 18.33 -0.64 -53.45
N LYS A 24 18.11 0.57 -52.90
CA LYS A 24 19.09 1.70 -53.00
C LYS A 24 18.85 2.85 -52.00
N GLN A 25 19.89 3.64 -51.75
CA GLN A 25 19.97 4.69 -50.72
C GLN A 25 19.61 6.10 -51.23
N GLY A 26 19.25 7.02 -50.32
CA GLY A 26 19.16 8.46 -50.59
C GLY A 26 18.91 9.31 -49.33
N SER A 27 19.67 10.39 -49.15
CA SER A 27 19.60 11.40 -48.06
C SER A 27 20.44 12.63 -48.45
N PRO A 28 20.38 13.80 -47.77
CA PRO A 28 19.40 14.32 -46.78
C PRO A 28 18.80 15.70 -47.21
N LYS A 29 17.97 16.36 -46.37
CA LYS A 29 18.01 17.84 -46.19
C LYS A 29 17.20 18.43 -45.01
N ASN A 30 17.86 19.40 -44.37
CA ASN A 30 17.53 20.51 -43.46
C ASN A 30 16.11 20.72 -42.84
N GLU A 31 16.14 20.88 -41.50
CA GLU A 31 15.72 22.06 -40.70
C GLU A 31 14.36 22.75 -40.94
N ALA A 32 13.57 22.81 -39.87
CA ALA A 32 12.82 24.00 -39.47
C ALA A 32 12.63 24.01 -37.93
N SER A 33 13.31 24.90 -37.23
CA SER A 33 13.13 25.08 -35.78
C SER A 33 11.87 25.91 -35.49
N GLN A 34 11.07 25.52 -34.50
CA GLN A 34 10.06 26.37 -33.88
C GLN A 34 10.19 26.29 -32.36
N GLU A 35 10.35 27.45 -31.73
CA GLU A 35 10.49 27.62 -30.29
C GLU A 35 9.14 27.96 -29.63
N THR A 36 9.17 28.04 -28.30
CA THR A 36 8.12 28.53 -27.38
C THR A 36 6.93 27.58 -27.09
N PRO A 37 6.28 27.71 -25.92
CA PRO A 37 6.64 28.51 -24.75
C PRO A 37 7.24 27.68 -23.60
N GLU A 38 7.92 28.35 -22.67
CA GLU A 38 8.41 27.75 -21.43
C GLU A 38 7.24 27.26 -20.58
N THR A 39 7.14 25.94 -20.38
CA THR A 39 6.23 25.39 -19.36
C THR A 39 6.90 25.53 -18.01
N THR A 40 6.35 26.38 -17.15
CA THR A 40 6.82 26.61 -15.77
C THR A 40 7.09 25.28 -15.06
N SER A 41 8.27 25.15 -14.46
CA SER A 41 8.71 23.93 -13.78
C SER A 41 7.88 23.66 -12.52
N GLN A 42 6.80 22.89 -12.68
CA GLN A 42 6.22 22.14 -11.58
C GLN A 42 7.25 21.10 -11.12
N ASP A 43 7.65 21.15 -9.85
CA ASP A 43 8.59 20.19 -9.27
C ASP A 43 8.05 18.77 -9.42
N LYS A 44 8.71 17.99 -10.28
CA LYS A 44 8.44 16.56 -10.40
C LYS A 44 8.98 15.88 -9.14
N GLU A 45 8.07 15.46 -8.27
CA GLU A 45 8.34 14.63 -7.08
C GLU A 45 9.32 13.51 -7.44
N ALA A 46 10.58 13.63 -7.04
CA ALA A 46 11.62 12.74 -7.53
C ALA A 46 11.52 11.40 -6.79
N VAL A 47 11.30 10.34 -7.54
CA VAL A 47 11.25 8.97 -7.02
C VAL A 47 12.61 8.33 -7.24
N HIS A 48 13.31 8.01 -6.16
CA HIS A 48 14.55 7.26 -6.22
C HIS A 48 14.23 5.76 -6.32
N HIS A 49 14.26 5.22 -7.54
CA HIS A 49 14.04 3.80 -7.82
C HIS A 49 15.33 3.00 -7.66
N TYR A 50 15.28 1.87 -6.95
CA TYR A 50 16.42 1.00 -6.71
C TYR A 50 15.99 -0.46 -6.48
N THR A 51 16.95 -1.37 -6.37
CA THR A 51 16.71 -2.79 -6.09
C THR A 51 17.59 -3.31 -4.96
N ILE A 52 17.02 -4.19 -4.14
CA ILE A 52 17.72 -4.82 -3.00
C ILE A 52 17.78 -6.34 -3.25
N PRO A 53 18.93 -7.02 -3.10
CA PRO A 53 18.99 -8.47 -3.18
C PRO A 53 18.32 -9.11 -1.96
N SER A 54 17.40 -10.05 -2.18
CA SER A 54 16.75 -10.81 -1.11
C SER A 54 17.44 -12.15 -0.82
N HIS A 55 17.11 -12.73 0.34
CA HIS A 55 17.52 -14.07 0.81
C HIS A 55 17.32 -15.25 -0.17
N ASN A 56 16.71 -15.04 -1.33
CA ASN A 56 16.54 -16.05 -2.39
C ASN A 56 17.05 -15.57 -3.76
N ASN A 57 18.00 -14.63 -3.77
CA ASN A 57 18.64 -13.97 -4.91
C ASN A 57 17.69 -13.25 -5.89
N LYS A 58 16.40 -13.11 -5.56
CA LYS A 58 15.48 -12.22 -6.29
C LYS A 58 15.69 -10.79 -5.84
N LEU A 59 15.60 -9.85 -6.79
CA LEU A 59 15.65 -8.42 -6.52
C LEU A 59 14.28 -7.92 -6.03
N ILE A 60 14.27 -7.16 -4.93
CA ILE A 60 13.12 -6.42 -4.43
C ILE A 60 13.19 -5.00 -5.02
N THR A 61 12.28 -4.64 -5.92
CA THR A 61 12.15 -3.27 -6.43
C THR A 61 11.62 -2.36 -5.33
N CYS A 62 12.27 -1.22 -5.14
CA CYS A 62 11.90 -0.22 -4.13
C CYS A 62 11.84 1.18 -4.75
N ASP A 63 10.80 1.92 -4.38
CA ASP A 63 10.68 3.36 -4.61
C ASP A 63 10.97 4.08 -3.28
N ARG A 64 11.92 5.01 -3.26
CA ARG A 64 12.09 5.94 -2.14
C ARG A 64 11.65 7.34 -2.54
N ARG A 65 10.88 7.98 -1.66
CA ARG A 65 10.43 9.39 -1.78
C ARG A 65 10.76 10.10 -0.46
N SER A 66 11.12 11.38 -0.52
CA SER A 66 11.57 12.13 0.65
C SER A 66 11.37 13.63 0.45
N PRO A 67 11.02 14.41 1.49
CA PRO A 67 11.08 15.86 1.44
C PRO A 67 12.44 16.34 0.91
N GLN A 68 12.41 17.27 -0.05
CA GLN A 68 13.61 17.87 -0.66
C GLN A 68 14.60 16.85 -1.29
N ASN A 69 14.15 15.61 -1.55
CA ASN A 69 14.94 14.52 -2.13
C ASN A 69 16.20 14.12 -1.32
N HIS A 70 16.22 14.37 -0.01
CA HIS A 70 17.30 13.91 0.86
C HIS A 70 17.13 12.44 1.26
N TYR A 71 18.15 11.61 0.99
CA TYR A 71 18.12 10.15 1.21
C TYR A 71 19.16 9.62 2.21
N SER A 72 19.87 10.51 2.92
CA SER A 72 21.02 10.14 3.77
C SER A 72 20.67 9.57 5.15
N SER A 73 19.47 9.82 5.67
CA SER A 73 18.95 9.20 6.90
C SER A 73 18.18 7.91 6.60
N PRO A 74 17.75 7.13 7.61
CA PRO A 74 16.70 6.14 7.44
C PRO A 74 15.35 6.77 7.00
N PRO A 75 14.42 5.98 6.41
CA PRO A 75 13.07 6.42 6.11
C PRO A 75 12.18 6.42 7.37
N ALA A 76 11.25 7.36 7.48
CA ALA A 76 10.26 7.36 8.57
C ALA A 76 9.27 6.18 8.47
N LEU A 77 8.90 5.78 7.24
CA LEU A 77 7.97 4.68 6.98
C LEU A 77 8.49 3.73 5.89
N ILE A 78 8.44 2.42 6.15
CA ILE A 78 8.52 1.39 5.11
C ILE A 78 7.12 0.85 4.85
N PHE A 79 6.68 0.88 3.59
CA PHE A 79 5.32 0.57 3.18
C PHE A 79 5.29 -0.51 2.09
N THR A 80 4.25 -1.33 2.04
CA THR A 80 4.04 -2.25 0.90
C THR A 80 2.60 -2.31 0.41
N HIS A 81 2.47 -2.45 -0.90
CA HIS A 81 1.21 -2.43 -1.64
C HIS A 81 0.29 -3.63 -1.30
N GLY A 82 -0.98 -3.52 -1.70
CA GLY A 82 -1.95 -4.61 -1.60
C GLY A 82 -1.86 -5.63 -2.74
N ALA A 83 -2.69 -6.68 -2.66
CA ALA A 83 -2.80 -7.67 -3.72
C ALA A 83 -3.11 -7.02 -5.08
N GLY A 84 -2.41 -7.45 -6.14
CA GLY A 84 -2.70 -7.09 -7.53
C GLY A 84 -2.24 -5.72 -8.03
N GLY A 85 -1.77 -4.80 -7.17
CA GLY A 85 -1.39 -3.43 -7.59
C GLY A 85 0.09 -3.22 -7.92
N GLY A 86 0.99 -3.67 -7.04
CA GLY A 86 2.40 -3.23 -7.05
C GLY A 86 2.58 -1.81 -6.49
N ILE A 87 3.83 -1.35 -6.35
CA ILE A 87 4.14 -0.03 -5.79
C ILE A 87 3.76 1.15 -6.70
N SER A 88 3.63 0.91 -8.01
CA SER A 88 3.21 1.89 -9.01
C SER A 88 1.69 2.10 -9.10
N ALA A 89 0.89 1.24 -8.46
CA ALA A 89 -0.57 1.41 -8.45
C ALA A 89 -0.96 2.73 -7.72
N PRO A 90 -1.90 3.53 -8.26
CA PRO A 90 -2.28 4.84 -7.70
C PRO A 90 -2.54 4.83 -6.19
N SER A 91 -3.26 3.84 -5.65
CA SER A 91 -3.53 3.74 -4.20
C SER A 91 -2.31 3.40 -3.33
N THR A 92 -1.12 3.25 -3.91
CA THR A 92 0.17 3.19 -3.21
C THR A 92 1.06 4.38 -3.61
N SER A 93 1.13 4.74 -4.89
CA SER A 93 1.99 5.83 -5.38
C SER A 93 1.47 7.23 -5.03
N ASP A 94 0.16 7.49 -5.14
CA ASP A 94 -0.46 8.75 -4.71
C ASP A 94 -0.31 8.95 -3.19
N LEU A 95 -0.45 7.86 -2.42
CA LEU A 95 -0.27 7.85 -0.96
C LEU A 95 1.19 8.13 -0.59
N ALA A 96 2.14 7.48 -1.26
CA ALA A 96 3.56 7.69 -1.03
C ALA A 96 4.01 9.11 -1.40
N ALA A 97 3.43 9.72 -2.44
CA ALA A 97 3.64 11.13 -2.77
C ALA A 97 3.08 12.06 -1.67
N GLY A 98 1.85 11.80 -1.20
CA GLY A 98 1.24 12.53 -0.10
C GLY A 98 2.07 12.49 1.19
N PHE A 99 2.56 11.31 1.57
CA PHE A 99 3.43 11.12 2.73
C PHE A 99 4.78 11.85 2.55
N ALA A 100 5.37 11.75 1.35
CA ALA A 100 6.65 12.39 0.99
C ALA A 100 6.63 13.92 1.01
N SER A 101 5.46 14.56 1.07
CA SER A 101 5.37 16.01 1.30
C SER A 101 5.83 16.44 2.70
N LEU A 102 5.91 15.51 3.67
CA LEU A 102 6.25 15.80 5.07
C LEU A 102 7.32 14.87 5.65
N ALA A 103 7.35 13.59 5.28
CA ALA A 103 8.27 12.60 5.85
C ALA A 103 8.76 11.58 4.81
N SER A 104 9.91 10.96 5.05
CA SER A 104 10.54 10.04 4.10
C SER A 104 9.89 8.65 4.10
N ILE A 105 9.64 8.09 2.91
CA ILE A 105 8.98 6.78 2.73
C ILE A 105 9.71 5.90 1.72
N VAL A 106 9.81 4.61 2.04
CA VAL A 106 10.23 3.54 1.12
C VAL A 106 9.03 2.64 0.83
N CYS A 107 8.66 2.51 -0.44
CA CYS A 107 7.64 1.55 -0.88
C CYS A 107 8.32 0.38 -1.60
N TYR A 108 8.11 -0.85 -1.13
CA TYR A 108 8.73 -2.04 -1.74
C TYR A 108 7.72 -2.98 -2.43
N GLN A 109 8.16 -3.57 -3.53
CA GLN A 109 7.40 -4.53 -4.34
C GLN A 109 7.36 -5.90 -3.67
N GLY A 110 6.36 -6.12 -2.82
CA GLY A 110 6.21 -7.33 -2.03
C GLY A 110 5.60 -8.51 -2.80
N SER A 111 5.92 -9.72 -2.37
CA SER A 111 5.40 -10.96 -2.96
C SER A 111 3.89 -11.15 -2.80
N MET A 112 3.24 -11.83 -3.74
CA MET A 112 1.84 -12.27 -3.60
C MET A 112 1.67 -13.41 -2.59
N ASN A 113 2.77 -14.05 -2.17
CA ASN A 113 2.80 -14.94 -1.00
C ASN A 113 3.14 -14.10 0.25
N LEU A 114 2.30 -14.18 1.28
CA LEU A 114 2.41 -13.36 2.50
C LEU A 114 3.72 -13.61 3.27
N THR A 115 4.13 -14.87 3.46
CA THR A 115 5.39 -15.23 4.14
C THR A 115 6.61 -14.65 3.42
N ASN A 116 6.63 -14.70 2.09
CA ASN A 116 7.71 -14.09 1.30
C ASN A 116 7.63 -12.55 1.30
N ARG A 117 6.44 -11.95 1.43
CA ARG A 117 6.28 -10.49 1.62
C ARG A 117 6.84 -10.03 2.96
N ILE A 118 6.63 -10.79 4.03
CA ILE A 118 7.18 -10.54 5.38
C ILE A 118 8.71 -10.63 5.36
N LYS A 119 9.27 -11.68 4.76
CA LYS A 119 10.73 -11.80 4.58
C LYS A 119 11.33 -10.67 3.74
N TYR A 120 10.60 -10.17 2.74
CA TYR A 120 11.01 -8.98 1.99
C TYR A 120 10.88 -7.69 2.81
N PHE A 121 9.98 -7.63 3.79
CA PHE A 121 9.86 -6.52 4.73
C PHE A 121 11.13 -6.41 5.59
N HIS A 122 11.57 -7.52 6.20
CA HIS A 122 12.81 -7.56 6.99
C HIS A 122 14.04 -7.17 6.15
N THR A 123 14.22 -7.75 4.96
CA THR A 123 15.32 -7.35 4.05
C THR A 123 15.30 -5.87 3.66
N VAL A 124 14.12 -5.28 3.48
CA VAL A 124 14.00 -3.83 3.18
C VAL A 124 14.28 -2.99 4.42
N LEU A 125 13.91 -3.45 5.62
CA LEU A 125 14.21 -2.81 6.90
C LEU A 125 15.71 -2.79 7.17
N GLU A 126 16.36 -3.96 7.15
CA GLU A 126 17.82 -4.15 7.29
C GLU A 126 18.61 -3.23 6.35
N HIS A 127 18.20 -3.15 5.08
CA HIS A 127 18.84 -2.30 4.08
C HIS A 127 18.54 -0.80 4.26
N ALA A 128 17.38 -0.44 4.81
CA ALA A 128 16.98 0.95 5.03
C ALA A 128 17.59 1.57 6.29
N THR A 129 18.10 0.76 7.21
CA THR A 129 18.77 1.19 8.44
C THR A 129 20.28 1.16 8.33
N GLY A 130 20.83 0.18 7.59
CA GLY A 130 22.26 -0.10 7.63
C GLY A 130 22.69 -0.42 9.06
N ASP A 131 23.72 0.29 9.55
CA ASP A 131 24.25 0.15 10.91
C ASP A 131 23.46 0.96 11.98
N GLU A 132 22.44 1.74 11.61
CA GLU A 132 21.61 2.50 12.57
C GLU A 132 20.48 1.66 13.19
N ALA A 133 20.00 2.06 14.38
CA ALA A 133 19.00 1.30 15.15
C ALA A 133 17.59 1.32 14.48
N PRO A 134 17.02 0.16 14.08
CA PRO A 134 15.79 0.12 13.28
C PRO A 134 14.50 0.68 13.92
N GLY A 135 14.39 0.77 15.25
CA GLY A 135 13.13 1.03 15.96
C GLY A 135 12.73 2.51 16.04
N ALA A 136 13.24 3.33 15.12
CA ALA A 136 12.70 4.63 14.74
C ALA A 136 11.78 4.54 13.50
N ILE A 137 11.88 3.44 12.73
CA ILE A 137 11.12 3.25 11.48
C ILE A 137 9.73 2.67 11.77
N ALA A 138 8.70 3.29 11.19
CA ALA A 138 7.35 2.73 11.16
C ALA A 138 7.21 1.70 10.04
N LEU A 139 6.37 0.68 10.27
CA LEU A 139 6.01 -0.30 9.24
C LEU A 139 4.59 -0.03 8.76
N GLY A 140 4.29 -0.28 7.49
CA GLY A 140 2.94 -0.13 6.99
C GLY A 140 2.64 -0.87 5.71
N GLY A 141 1.39 -0.81 5.31
CA GLY A 141 1.00 -1.31 4.01
C GLY A 141 -0.49 -1.20 3.74
N ARG A 142 -0.87 -1.66 2.56
CA ARG A 142 -2.24 -1.63 2.06
C ARG A 142 -2.82 -3.05 1.99
N SER A 143 -3.98 -3.33 2.57
CA SER A 143 -4.64 -4.65 2.45
C SER A 143 -3.72 -5.82 2.87
N MET A 144 -3.35 -6.74 1.96
CA MET A 144 -2.35 -7.78 2.20
C MET A 144 -1.01 -7.22 2.76
N GLY A 145 -0.61 -6.02 2.35
CA GLY A 145 0.56 -5.33 2.86
C GLY A 145 0.41 -4.86 4.31
N ALA A 146 -0.79 -4.45 4.72
CA ALA A 146 -1.08 -4.09 6.11
C ALA A 146 -0.93 -5.33 7.03
N ARG A 147 -1.45 -6.48 6.59
CA ARG A 147 -1.24 -7.77 7.29
C ARG A 147 0.23 -8.19 7.35
N ALA A 148 1.03 -7.86 6.34
CA ALA A 148 2.47 -8.12 6.37
C ALA A 148 3.18 -7.24 7.41
N ALA A 149 2.90 -5.93 7.45
CA ALA A 149 3.49 -5.02 8.44
C ALA A 149 3.21 -5.44 9.88
N VAL A 150 1.97 -5.86 10.17
CA VAL A 150 1.58 -6.40 11.49
C VAL A 150 2.37 -7.65 11.85
N LEU A 151 2.47 -8.63 10.94
CA LEU A 151 3.21 -9.86 11.18
C LEU A 151 4.72 -9.63 11.31
N THR A 152 5.30 -8.72 10.51
CA THR A 152 6.69 -8.29 10.65
C THR A 152 6.96 -7.66 12.03
N ALA A 153 6.04 -6.83 12.55
CA ALA A 153 6.18 -6.25 13.89
C ALA A 153 6.09 -7.31 15.00
N LEU A 154 5.18 -8.28 14.90
CA LEU A 154 5.12 -9.41 15.84
C LEU A 154 6.42 -10.22 15.82
N GLU A 155 6.94 -10.56 14.64
CA GLU A 155 8.22 -11.27 14.49
C GLU A 155 9.41 -10.49 15.08
N GLN A 156 9.40 -9.14 15.05
CA GLN A 156 10.37 -8.34 15.79
C GLN A 156 10.18 -8.44 17.31
N HIS A 157 8.94 -8.33 17.80
CA HIS A 157 8.63 -8.32 19.24
C HIS A 157 8.87 -9.65 19.93
N ASP A 158 8.55 -10.78 19.29
CA ASP A 158 8.76 -12.13 19.81
C ASP A 158 10.25 -12.56 19.87
N GLY A 159 11.12 -11.98 19.03
CA GLY A 159 12.53 -12.38 18.92
C GLY A 159 13.50 -11.60 19.83
N ASP A 160 14.70 -12.15 20.03
CA ASP A 160 15.84 -11.56 20.78
C ASP A 160 16.47 -10.31 20.13
N SER A 161 15.75 -9.63 19.21
CA SER A 161 16.17 -8.34 18.67
C SER A 161 16.18 -7.27 19.77
N ASP A 162 17.11 -6.32 19.68
CA ASP A 162 17.20 -5.20 20.63
C ASP A 162 15.85 -4.45 20.69
N PRO A 163 15.26 -4.21 21.88
CA PRO A 163 14.10 -3.34 22.05
C PRO A 163 14.21 -1.96 21.37
N SER A 164 15.43 -1.44 21.16
CA SER A 164 15.69 -0.22 20.38
C SER A 164 15.47 -0.38 18.87
N SER A 165 15.49 -1.61 18.35
CA SER A 165 15.30 -1.98 16.94
C SER A 165 13.85 -2.28 16.54
N LYS A 166 12.94 -2.47 17.49
CA LYS A 166 11.58 -2.95 17.22
C LYS A 166 10.66 -1.83 16.79
N ALA A 167 9.79 -2.08 15.81
CA ALA A 167 8.82 -1.10 15.32
C ALA A 167 7.80 -0.72 16.41
N LYS A 168 7.59 0.59 16.57
CA LYS A 168 6.69 1.20 17.58
C LYS A 168 5.45 1.86 16.97
N ALA A 169 5.38 1.98 15.65
CA ALA A 169 4.27 2.59 14.93
C ALA A 169 3.92 1.79 13.67
N LEU A 170 2.62 1.59 13.44
CA LEU A 170 2.07 0.88 12.29
C LEU A 170 1.09 1.75 11.50
N VAL A 171 1.19 1.75 10.17
CA VAL A 171 0.26 2.44 9.26
C VAL A 171 -0.48 1.43 8.38
N LEU A 172 -1.74 1.14 8.72
CA LEU A 172 -2.53 0.04 8.19
C LEU A 172 -3.69 0.55 7.32
N VAL A 173 -3.46 0.62 6.01
CA VAL A 173 -4.42 1.17 5.04
C VAL A 173 -5.29 0.05 4.46
N SER A 174 -6.62 0.22 4.45
CA SER A 174 -7.57 -0.81 4.01
C SER A 174 -7.27 -2.17 4.65
N TYR A 175 -7.13 -2.25 5.98
CA TYR A 175 -6.79 -3.51 6.65
C TYR A 175 -7.92 -4.53 6.45
N PRO A 176 -7.68 -5.74 5.87
CA PRO A 176 -8.77 -6.62 5.48
C PRO A 176 -9.10 -7.61 6.61
N LEU A 177 -10.09 -7.28 7.44
CA LEU A 177 -10.67 -8.16 8.45
C LEU A 177 -11.40 -9.37 7.84
N LEU A 178 -12.03 -9.19 6.67
CA LEU A 178 -12.69 -10.26 5.93
C LEU A 178 -11.81 -10.83 4.80
N ALA A 179 -11.91 -12.14 4.58
CA ALA A 179 -11.48 -12.80 3.36
C ALA A 179 -12.56 -12.68 2.28
N GLY A 180 -12.17 -12.30 1.07
CA GLY A 180 -13.09 -12.14 -0.06
C GLY A 180 -14.18 -11.05 0.11
N GLY A 181 -14.08 -10.21 1.15
CA GLY A 181 -15.12 -9.25 1.52
C GLY A 181 -16.36 -9.87 2.19
N THR A 182 -16.30 -11.13 2.64
CA THR A 182 -17.47 -11.85 3.20
C THR A 182 -17.15 -12.79 4.36
N THR A 183 -15.97 -13.43 4.40
CA THR A 183 -15.65 -14.47 5.38
C THR A 183 -14.75 -13.93 6.49
N ARG A 184 -15.24 -13.87 7.73
CA ARG A 184 -14.44 -13.51 8.92
C ARG A 184 -13.39 -14.60 9.19
N GLU A 185 -12.12 -14.23 9.37
CA GLU A 185 -11.03 -15.17 9.73
C GLU A 185 -10.29 -14.69 11.02
N PRO A 186 -10.89 -14.82 12.21
CA PRO A 186 -10.36 -14.18 13.43
C PRO A 186 -8.90 -14.52 13.72
N GLU A 187 -8.57 -15.82 13.76
CA GLU A 187 -7.22 -16.36 13.99
C GLU A 187 -6.14 -15.81 13.04
N ARG A 188 -6.51 -15.28 11.88
CA ARG A 188 -5.58 -14.85 10.81
C ARG A 188 -5.53 -13.35 10.60
N ARG A 189 -6.47 -12.59 11.17
CA ARG A 189 -6.73 -11.18 10.81
C ARG A 189 -7.08 -10.30 12.00
N GLU A 190 -7.74 -10.86 12.99
CA GLU A 190 -8.14 -10.13 14.20
C GLU A 190 -7.13 -10.43 15.31
N LYS A 191 -6.82 -11.72 15.51
CA LYS A 191 -5.85 -12.17 16.51
C LYS A 191 -4.49 -11.49 16.35
N ILE A 192 -3.99 -11.37 15.12
CA ILE A 192 -2.69 -10.73 14.85
C ILE A 192 -2.68 -9.22 15.13
N LEU A 193 -3.84 -8.58 15.29
CA LEU A 193 -3.95 -7.20 15.78
C LEU A 193 -4.03 -7.15 17.31
N THR A 194 -4.79 -8.06 17.93
CA THR A 194 -4.91 -8.14 19.40
C THR A 194 -3.63 -8.65 20.08
N ASP A 195 -2.82 -9.43 19.37
CA ASP A 195 -1.50 -9.90 19.80
C ASP A 195 -0.44 -8.78 19.84
N LEU A 196 -0.70 -7.61 19.23
CA LEU A 196 0.23 -6.47 19.27
C LEU A 196 0.27 -5.88 20.69
N ILE A 197 1.49 -5.76 21.22
CA ILE A 197 1.77 -5.29 22.58
C ILE A 197 1.59 -3.77 22.74
N ALA A 198 1.34 -3.34 23.99
CA ALA A 198 0.83 -1.99 24.32
C ALA A 198 1.78 -0.80 24.03
N ASN A 199 3.04 -1.04 23.68
CA ASN A 199 3.99 0.00 23.25
C ASN A 199 4.04 0.17 21.72
N VAL A 200 3.17 -0.51 20.98
CA VAL A 200 2.94 -0.29 19.54
C VAL A 200 1.72 0.60 19.35
N ASP A 201 1.89 1.66 18.57
CA ASP A 201 0.82 2.56 18.12
C ASP A 201 0.36 2.18 16.71
N VAL A 202 -0.95 2.12 16.47
CA VAL A 202 -1.52 1.60 15.22
C VAL A 202 -2.50 2.60 14.59
N LEU A 203 -2.13 3.19 13.46
CA LEU A 203 -3.02 3.98 12.63
C LEU A 203 -3.75 3.07 11.64
N PHE A 204 -5.05 2.89 11.83
CA PHE A 204 -5.94 2.36 10.80
C PHE A 204 -6.41 3.48 9.89
N ILE A 205 -6.36 3.25 8.58
CA ILE A 205 -7.03 4.09 7.59
C ILE A 205 -7.99 3.23 6.78
N ALA A 206 -9.28 3.40 7.05
CA ALA A 206 -10.35 2.55 6.50
C ALA A 206 -11.27 3.36 5.58
N GLY A 207 -11.65 2.80 4.45
CA GLY A 207 -12.67 3.39 3.58
C GLY A 207 -14.07 3.14 4.16
N ALA A 208 -14.94 4.15 4.19
CA ALA A 208 -16.30 3.99 4.71
C ALA A 208 -17.18 3.00 3.90
N ALA A 209 -16.74 2.61 2.70
CA ALA A 209 -17.33 1.57 1.86
C ALA A 209 -16.40 0.34 1.68
N ASP A 210 -15.43 0.13 2.58
CA ASP A 210 -14.52 -1.02 2.53
C ASP A 210 -15.22 -2.32 3.00
N SER A 211 -15.75 -3.09 2.05
CA SER A 211 -16.40 -4.39 2.34
C SER A 211 -15.46 -5.47 2.88
N TYR A 212 -14.15 -5.24 2.94
CA TYR A 212 -13.19 -6.14 3.62
C TYR A 212 -12.90 -5.67 5.05
N CYS A 213 -13.32 -4.46 5.43
CA CYS A 213 -13.14 -3.87 6.75
C CYS A 213 -14.40 -3.11 7.21
N PRO A 214 -15.49 -3.82 7.57
CA PRO A 214 -16.65 -3.19 8.19
C PRO A 214 -16.23 -2.42 9.44
N LEU A 215 -16.63 -1.14 9.56
CA LEU A 215 -16.15 -0.25 10.60
C LEU A 215 -16.60 -0.67 12.01
N ASP A 216 -17.77 -1.31 12.13
CA ASP A 216 -18.27 -1.90 13.36
C ASP A 216 -17.39 -3.09 13.83
N MET A 217 -16.96 -3.95 12.89
CA MET A 217 -16.00 -5.01 13.19
C MET A 217 -14.60 -4.47 13.48
N LEU A 218 -14.19 -3.38 12.84
CA LEU A 218 -12.91 -2.73 13.15
C LEU A 218 -12.93 -2.17 14.56
N GLU A 219 -14.02 -1.52 14.98
CA GLU A 219 -14.17 -1.01 16.33
C GLU A 219 -14.23 -2.13 17.38
N GLU A 220 -14.92 -3.24 17.08
CA GLU A 220 -14.90 -4.47 17.89
C GLU A 220 -13.45 -4.95 18.12
N VAL A 221 -12.62 -4.99 17.07
CA VAL A 221 -11.22 -5.42 17.16
C VAL A 221 -10.36 -4.39 17.91
N ARG A 222 -10.49 -3.10 17.60
CA ARG A 222 -9.75 -2.00 18.26
C ARG A 222 -9.96 -2.00 19.77
N GLY A 223 -11.20 -2.20 20.23
CA GLY A 223 -11.54 -2.30 21.66
C GLY A 223 -10.95 -3.53 22.38
N ASN A 224 -10.43 -4.52 21.64
CA ASN A 224 -9.76 -5.71 22.17
C ASN A 224 -8.22 -5.70 21.96
N MET A 225 -7.64 -4.65 21.38
CA MET A 225 -6.19 -4.54 21.20
C MET A 225 -5.49 -4.06 22.47
N ALA A 226 -4.34 -4.66 22.80
CA ALA A 226 -3.43 -4.09 23.81
C ALA A 226 -2.63 -2.90 23.24
N ALA A 227 -2.20 -3.00 21.98
CA ALA A 227 -1.65 -1.89 21.19
C ALA A 227 -2.65 -0.74 21.03
N ARG A 228 -2.17 0.50 21.20
CA ARG A 228 -3.00 1.71 21.12
C ARG A 228 -3.36 1.97 19.66
N SER A 229 -4.62 2.29 19.35
CA SER A 229 -5.07 2.44 17.96
C SER A 229 -5.81 3.75 17.68
N TRP A 230 -5.54 4.30 16.50
CA TRP A 230 -6.18 5.47 15.91
C TRP A 230 -6.94 5.05 14.65
N LEU A 231 -8.07 5.69 14.36
CA LEU A 231 -8.89 5.43 13.19
C LEU A 231 -9.11 6.70 12.37
N CYS A 232 -8.58 6.72 11.15
CA CYS A 232 -8.94 7.71 10.13
C CYS A 232 -9.91 7.07 9.13
N ILE A 233 -11.19 7.48 9.16
CA ILE A 233 -12.19 7.06 8.17
C ILE A 233 -12.01 7.90 6.91
N VAL A 234 -12.06 7.27 5.73
CA VAL A 234 -12.10 7.96 4.43
C VAL A 234 -13.50 7.82 3.85
N GLU A 235 -14.24 8.91 3.82
CA GLU A 235 -15.64 8.92 3.39
C GLU A 235 -15.78 8.54 1.91
N GLY A 236 -16.76 7.68 1.60
CA GLY A 236 -17.05 7.22 0.24
C GLY A 236 -15.96 6.36 -0.42
N ALA A 237 -14.85 6.06 0.26
CA ALA A 237 -13.77 5.24 -0.27
C ALA A 237 -13.99 3.73 -0.05
N ASP A 238 -13.57 2.92 -1.01
CA ASP A 238 -13.68 1.46 -1.01
C ASP A 238 -12.38 0.74 -0.58
N HIS A 239 -12.37 -0.60 -0.61
CA HIS A 239 -11.17 -1.41 -0.34
C HIS A 239 -10.03 -1.18 -1.34
N GLY A 240 -10.26 -0.51 -2.47
CA GLY A 240 -9.24 -0.08 -3.43
C GLY A 240 -8.58 1.25 -3.06
N MET A 241 -9.17 2.01 -2.13
CA MET A 241 -9.02 3.48 -2.04
C MET A 241 -9.36 4.14 -3.40
N GLY A 242 -10.42 3.65 -4.06
CA GLY A 242 -11.19 4.36 -5.08
C GLY A 242 -12.42 5.00 -4.45
N MET A 243 -12.95 6.07 -5.07
CA MET A 243 -14.11 6.80 -4.53
C MET A 243 -14.88 7.53 -5.65
N LYS A 244 -16.02 8.13 -5.28
CA LYS A 244 -16.75 9.06 -6.15
C LYS A 244 -16.75 10.47 -5.54
N PRO A 245 -16.60 11.53 -6.36
CA PRO A 245 -16.31 11.52 -7.79
C PRO A 245 -14.83 11.18 -8.08
N LYS A 246 -14.55 10.50 -9.21
CA LYS A 246 -13.18 10.02 -9.53
C LYS A 246 -12.10 11.12 -9.56
N LYS A 247 -12.46 12.37 -9.86
CA LYS A 247 -11.53 13.52 -9.80
C LYS A 247 -10.90 13.71 -8.42
N ALA A 248 -11.56 13.26 -7.35
CA ALA A 248 -11.10 13.40 -5.98
C ALA A 248 -10.06 12.32 -5.56
N GLU A 249 -9.98 11.18 -6.26
CA GLU A 249 -9.21 10.02 -5.81
C GLU A 249 -7.73 10.30 -5.54
N VAL A 250 -7.07 11.05 -6.44
CA VAL A 250 -5.64 11.37 -6.32
C VAL A 250 -5.40 12.32 -5.13
N ALA A 251 -6.27 13.32 -4.95
CA ALA A 251 -6.21 14.23 -3.82
C ALA A 251 -6.49 13.51 -2.49
N MET A 252 -7.43 12.57 -2.47
CA MET A 252 -7.78 11.76 -1.29
C MET A 252 -6.63 10.85 -0.87
N ARG A 253 -6.00 10.14 -1.81
CA ARG A 253 -4.84 9.28 -1.51
C ARG A 253 -3.64 10.10 -1.05
N ARG A 254 -3.40 11.26 -1.66
CA ARG A 254 -2.37 12.21 -1.20
C ARG A 254 -2.66 12.72 0.22
N LYS A 255 -3.89 13.14 0.51
CA LYS A 255 -4.29 13.55 1.88
C LYS A 255 -4.15 12.40 2.88
N THR A 256 -4.47 11.18 2.47
CA THR A 256 -4.28 9.96 3.28
C THR A 256 -2.81 9.76 3.67
N GLY A 257 -1.88 9.95 2.73
CA GLY A 257 -0.44 9.91 3.00
C GLY A 257 0.03 11.06 3.91
N GLU A 258 -0.45 12.27 3.66
CA GLU A 258 -0.15 13.47 4.47
C GLU A 258 -0.60 13.29 5.94
N VAL A 259 -1.79 12.74 6.16
CA VAL A 259 -2.36 12.46 7.49
C VAL A 259 -1.55 11.39 8.21
N ALA A 260 -1.13 10.33 7.50
CA ALA A 260 -0.25 9.30 8.07
C ALA A 260 1.14 9.86 8.45
N ALA A 261 1.70 10.77 7.66
CA ALA A 261 2.97 11.43 7.98
C ALA A 261 2.84 12.36 9.19
N LYS A 262 1.74 13.13 9.29
CA LYS A 262 1.43 13.98 10.44
C LYS A 262 1.29 13.15 11.72
N TRP A 263 0.47 12.10 11.70
CA TRP A 263 0.25 11.22 12.85
C TRP A 263 1.53 10.48 13.31
N LEU A 264 2.43 10.15 12.38
CA LEU A 264 3.69 9.52 12.74
C LEU A 264 4.63 10.50 13.47
N ALA A 265 4.67 11.77 13.03
CA ALA A 265 5.45 12.82 13.66
C ALA A 265 4.87 13.27 15.01
N GLU A 266 3.55 13.43 15.10
CA GLU A 266 2.83 13.81 16.32
C GLU A 266 1.43 13.18 16.35
N ARG A 267 1.10 12.51 17.45
CA ARG A 267 -0.22 11.91 17.70
C ARG A 267 -0.64 12.12 19.14
N ASP A 268 -1.88 12.54 19.30
CA ASP A 268 -2.53 12.76 20.59
C ASP A 268 -3.10 11.43 21.11
N GLU A 269 -2.84 11.08 22.37
CA GLU A 269 -3.25 9.79 22.95
C GLU A 269 -4.75 9.73 23.32
N GLY A 270 -5.40 10.90 23.49
CA GLY A 270 -6.84 11.02 23.72
C GLY A 270 -7.63 11.19 22.42
N LYS A 271 -7.08 11.93 21.45
CA LYS A 271 -7.74 12.20 20.17
C LYS A 271 -7.38 11.15 19.12
N ARG A 272 -8.20 10.10 19.04
CA ARG A 272 -7.90 8.88 18.26
C ARG A 272 -8.80 8.60 17.07
N SER A 273 -9.90 9.33 16.90
CA SER A 273 -10.75 9.23 15.71
C SER A 273 -10.61 10.46 14.81
N SER A 274 -10.78 10.30 13.50
CA SER A 274 -10.76 11.40 12.51
C SER A 274 -11.43 10.97 11.21
N VAL A 275 -11.85 11.94 10.37
CA VAL A 275 -12.39 11.68 9.03
C VAL A 275 -11.64 12.50 7.96
N ILE A 276 -11.40 11.88 6.80
CA ILE A 276 -11.12 12.54 5.53
C ILE A 276 -12.41 12.53 4.71
N ARG A 277 -12.90 13.71 4.33
CA ARG A 277 -14.16 13.90 3.59
C ARG A 277 -13.92 14.56 2.23
N CYS A 278 -14.89 14.41 1.34
CA CYS A 278 -14.92 15.02 0.01
C CYS A 278 -16.18 15.88 -0.10
N ASP A 279 -16.04 17.16 -0.41
CA ASP A 279 -17.18 18.07 -0.52
C ASP A 279 -17.87 18.02 -1.90
N GLU A 280 -18.87 18.88 -2.12
CA GLU A 280 -19.59 18.99 -3.39
C GLU A 280 -18.73 19.53 -4.54
N ALA A 281 -17.73 20.38 -4.23
CA ALA A 281 -16.72 20.82 -5.20
C ALA A 281 -15.71 19.71 -5.55
N ALA A 282 -15.67 18.64 -4.76
CA ALA A 282 -14.71 17.55 -4.73
C ALA A 282 -13.29 17.94 -4.25
N GLU A 283 -13.23 18.92 -3.35
CA GLU A 283 -12.07 19.21 -2.53
C GLU A 283 -12.01 18.24 -1.34
N ILE A 284 -10.79 17.93 -0.89
CA ILE A 284 -10.55 16.93 0.15
C ILE A 284 -10.17 17.62 1.46
N MET A 285 -11.05 17.44 2.45
CA MET A 285 -10.88 17.97 3.81
C MET A 285 -10.44 16.88 4.78
N PHE A 286 -9.75 17.28 5.84
CA PHE A 286 -9.40 16.45 6.99
C PHE A 286 -9.90 17.17 8.23
N GLU A 287 -10.79 16.54 9.01
CA GLU A 287 -11.51 17.21 10.10
C GLU A 287 -10.67 17.42 11.37
N GLY A 288 -9.49 16.79 11.44
CA GLY A 288 -8.65 16.78 12.62
C GLY A 288 -8.95 15.60 13.54
N TRP A 289 -7.98 15.29 14.40
CA TRP A 289 -8.15 14.27 15.43
C TRP A 289 -9.11 14.75 16.52
N ILE A 290 -10.10 13.91 16.85
CA ILE A 290 -11.09 14.12 17.90
C ILE A 290 -11.04 13.00 18.94
N GLU A 291 -11.51 13.30 20.15
CA GLU A 291 -11.73 12.31 21.21
C GLU A 291 -12.78 11.28 20.76
N GLU A 292 -12.66 10.05 21.25
CA GLU A 292 -13.59 8.98 20.90
C GLU A 292 -14.78 8.95 21.88
N GLU A 293 -16.00 9.03 21.35
CA GLU A 293 -17.20 8.81 22.17
C GLU A 293 -17.20 7.38 22.70
N THR A 294 -16.84 7.22 23.97
CA THR A 294 -16.86 5.92 24.66
C THR A 294 -18.30 5.43 24.80
N SER A 295 -18.80 4.69 23.81
CA SER A 295 -20.15 4.12 23.86
C SER A 295 -20.24 3.13 25.01
N GLU A 296 -21.05 3.45 26.04
CA GLU A 296 -21.23 2.56 27.18
C GLU A 296 -21.68 1.15 26.73
N PRO A 297 -21.17 0.08 27.36
CA PRO A 297 -21.50 -1.28 26.99
C PRO A 297 -22.99 -1.55 27.24
N LYS A 298 -23.79 -1.53 26.17
CA LYS A 298 -25.25 -1.75 26.21
C LYS A 298 -25.58 -3.02 27.00
N GLU A 299 -26.15 -2.85 28.18
CA GLU A 299 -26.49 -3.97 29.06
C GLU A 299 -27.34 -5.01 28.32
N LYS A 300 -26.84 -6.26 28.28
CA LYS A 300 -27.60 -7.40 27.77
C LYS A 300 -28.74 -7.70 28.74
N LYS A 301 -29.89 -7.04 28.54
CA LYS A 301 -31.13 -7.33 29.27
C LYS A 301 -31.42 -8.83 29.24
N GLN A 302 -31.15 -9.50 30.35
CA GLN A 302 -31.49 -10.90 30.53
C GLN A 302 -33.02 -11.02 30.44
N LYS A 303 -33.48 -11.87 29.52
CA LYS A 303 -34.87 -12.34 29.55
C LYS A 303 -34.96 -13.45 30.58
N THR A 304 -35.49 -13.10 31.75
CA THR A 304 -36.19 -14.02 32.66
C THR A 304 -37.47 -14.52 31.99
#